data_AF-A0A521K7X4-F1
#
_entry.id   AF-A0A521K7X4-F1
#
_cell.length_a   1.000
_cell.length_b   1.000
_cell.length_c   1.000
_cell.angle_alpha   90.00
_cell.angle_beta   90.00
_cell.angle_gamma   90.00
#
_symmetry.space_group_name_H-M   'P 1'
#
loop_
_entity.id
_entity.type
_entity.pdbx_description
1 polymer ?
#
loop_
_entity_poly.entity_id
_entity_poly.type
_entity_poly.pdbx_seq_one_letter_code
_entity_poly.pdbx_strand_id
1 'polypeptide(L)'
;MKSIADWQKALKMSVERKFPNSSWGESERLTSIQEQLDDVVAALSVEQKTLESADHAHQDPDHRIGALIADILILAEERNADIESELEKVLAWFEKRD
;
A
#
# COMPACT_ATOMS: atom_id res chain seq x y z
N MET A 1 0.93 16.58 11.00
CA MET A 1 1.13 15.26 10.36
C MET A 1 -0.18 14.50 10.53
N LYS A 2 -0.66 13.79 9.51
CA LYS A 2 -1.88 12.96 9.62
C LYS A 2 -1.57 11.70 10.44
N SER A 3 -2.52 11.22 11.25
CA SER A 3 -2.45 9.88 11.84
C SER A 3 -2.60 8.79 10.78
N ILE A 4 -2.37 7.52 11.12
CA ILE A 4 -2.61 6.41 10.18
C ILE A 4 -4.10 6.32 9.87
N ALA A 5 -4.95 6.47 10.89
CA ALA A 5 -6.41 6.51 10.72
C ALA A 5 -6.87 7.66 9.78
N ASP A 6 -6.23 8.83 9.86
CA ASP A 6 -6.52 9.95 8.95
C ASP A 6 -6.08 9.65 7.51
N TRP A 7 -5.00 8.89 7.32
CA TRP A 7 -4.54 8.44 6.01
C TRP A 7 -5.48 7.38 5.42
N GLN A 8 -5.87 6.37 6.19
CA GLN A 8 -6.82 5.33 5.81
C GLN A 8 -8.11 5.93 5.23
N LYS A 9 -8.74 6.85 5.98
CA LYS A 9 -9.96 7.57 5.56
C LYS A 9 -9.73 8.42 4.32
N ALA A 10 -8.67 9.23 4.30
CA ALA A 10 -8.41 10.13 3.19
C ALA A 10 -8.17 9.38 1.88
N LEU A 11 -7.44 8.26 1.92
CA LEU A 11 -7.16 7.41 0.77
C LEU A 11 -8.43 6.69 0.28
N LYS A 12 -9.20 6.07 1.18
CA LYS A 12 -10.47 5.41 0.83
C LYS A 12 -11.44 6.37 0.16
N MET A 13 -11.67 7.54 0.77
CA MET A 13 -12.53 8.59 0.19
C MET A 13 -12.02 9.09 -1.16
N SER A 14 -10.71 9.17 -1.35
CA SER A 14 -10.10 9.62 -2.62
C SER A 14 -10.31 8.59 -3.73
N VAL A 15 -10.19 7.29 -3.42
CA VAL A 15 -10.47 6.20 -4.35
C VAL A 15 -11.95 6.17 -4.73
N GLU A 16 -12.86 6.30 -3.76
CA GLU A 16 -14.31 6.36 -4.03
C GLU A 16 -14.67 7.56 -4.90
N ARG A 17 -14.05 8.72 -4.68
CA ARG A 17 -14.27 9.90 -5.53
C ARG A 17 -13.73 9.72 -6.94
N LYS A 18 -12.55 9.11 -7.08
CA LYS A 18 -11.90 8.89 -8.37
C LYS A 18 -12.60 7.79 -9.18
N PHE A 19 -13.14 6.78 -8.50
CA PHE A 19 -13.77 5.60 -9.08
C PHE A 19 -15.14 5.32 -8.42
N PRO A 20 -16.14 6.22 -8.61
CA PRO A 20 -17.41 6.19 -7.88
C PRO A 20 -18.31 4.98 -8.16
N ASN A 21 -18.04 4.26 -9.25
CA ASN A 21 -18.77 3.05 -9.64
C ASN A 21 -17.87 1.81 -9.66
N SER A 22 -16.74 1.85 -8.94
CA SER A 22 -15.89 0.66 -8.84
C SER A 22 -16.60 -0.41 -8.02
N SER A 23 -16.65 -1.63 -8.55
CA SER A 23 -17.09 -2.82 -7.82
C SER A 23 -15.94 -3.45 -7.03
N TRP A 24 -14.96 -2.64 -6.61
CA TRP A 24 -13.76 -3.16 -5.94
C TRP A 24 -14.17 -3.66 -4.55
N GLY A 25 -14.15 -4.98 -4.39
CA GLY A 25 -14.26 -5.64 -3.11
C GLY A 25 -12.88 -5.98 -2.55
N GLU A 26 -12.89 -6.75 -1.46
CA GLU A 26 -11.69 -7.21 -0.77
C GLU A 26 -10.75 -8.00 -1.71
N SER A 27 -11.30 -8.83 -2.61
CA SER A 27 -10.52 -9.63 -3.55
C SER A 27 -9.83 -8.78 -4.63
N GLU A 28 -10.51 -7.78 -5.19
CA GLU A 28 -9.91 -6.82 -6.13
C GLU A 28 -8.82 -6.00 -5.42
N ARG A 29 -9.05 -5.62 -4.16
CA ARG A 29 -8.05 -4.91 -3.36
C ARG A 29 -6.80 -5.75 -3.14
N LEU A 30 -6.94 -7.03 -2.77
CA LEU A 30 -5.82 -7.95 -2.60
C LEU A 30 -5.06 -8.18 -3.92
N THR A 31 -5.77 -8.23 -5.04
CA THR A 31 -5.15 -8.33 -6.37
C THR A 31 -4.33 -7.07 -6.68
N SER A 32 -4.88 -5.87 -6.43
CA SER A 32 -4.17 -4.60 -6.59
C SER A 32 -2.91 -4.52 -5.72
N ILE A 33 -2.97 -5.00 -4.47
CA ILE A 33 -1.80 -5.08 -3.58
C ILE A 33 -0.70 -5.97 -4.18
N GLN A 34 -1.06 -7.11 -4.77
CA GLN A 34 -0.10 -8.00 -5.42
C GLN A 34 0.56 -7.30 -6.63
N GLU A 35 -0.24 -6.64 -7.47
CA GLU A 35 0.27 -5.87 -8.62
C GLU A 35 1.19 -4.73 -8.18
N GLN A 36 0.83 -3.98 -7.12
CA GLN A 36 1.68 -2.92 -6.58
C GLN A 36 2.98 -3.47 -5.97
N LEU A 37 2.96 -4.66 -5.38
CA LEU A 37 4.18 -5.31 -4.91
C LEU A 37 5.10 -5.69 -6.06
N ASP A 38 4.55 -6.22 -7.16
CA ASP A 38 5.31 -6.54 -8.37
C ASP A 38 5.92 -5.27 -9.00
N ASP A 39 5.18 -4.16 -9.02
CA ASP A 39 5.66 -2.84 -9.45
C ASP A 39 6.83 -2.35 -8.57
N VAL A 40 6.75 -2.52 -7.25
CA VAL A 40 7.84 -2.16 -6.32
C VAL A 40 9.09 -3.00 -6.62
N VAL A 41 8.94 -4.30 -6.83
CA VAL A 41 10.06 -5.20 -7.18
C VAL A 41 10.72 -4.76 -8.49
N ALA A 42 9.91 -4.46 -9.51
CA ALA A 42 10.42 -3.99 -10.79
C ALA A 42 11.12 -2.62 -10.66
N ALA A 43 10.55 -1.68 -9.92
CA ALA A 43 11.13 -0.35 -9.70
C ALA A 43 12.49 -0.43 -8.98
N LEU A 44 12.60 -1.24 -7.93
CA LEU A 44 13.87 -1.45 -7.22
C LEU A 44 14.91 -2.15 -8.11
N SER A 45 14.48 -3.05 -9.00
CA SER A 45 15.39 -3.71 -9.97
C SER A 45 15.91 -2.72 -11.01
N VAL A 46 15.08 -1.78 -11.47
CA VAL A 46 15.50 -0.68 -12.35
C VAL A 46 16.49 0.24 -11.63
N GLU A 47 16.20 0.63 -10.37
CA GLU A 47 17.10 1.44 -9.55
C GLU A 47 18.48 0.77 -9.38
N GLN A 48 18.50 -0.54 -9.16
CA GLN A 48 19.72 -1.35 -9.03
C GLN A 48 20.39 -1.67 -10.37
N LYS A 49 19.81 -1.24 -11.49
CA LYS A 49 20.28 -1.53 -12.87
C LYS A 49 20.36 -3.02 -13.20
N THR A 50 19.52 -3.83 -12.54
CA THR A 50 19.39 -5.28 -12.81
C THR A 50 18.26 -5.58 -13.79
N LEU A 51 17.41 -4.59 -14.07
CA LEU A 51 16.34 -4.63 -15.06
C LEU A 51 16.33 -3.32 -15.86
N GLU A 52 16.13 -3.41 -17.18
CA GLU A 52 15.76 -2.24 -18.00
C GLU A 52 14.25 -2.25 -18.20
N SER A 53 13.58 -1.15 -17.86
CA SER A 53 12.15 -0.96 -18.10
C SER A 53 11.90 0.44 -18.66
N ALA A 54 11.03 0.53 -19.66
CA ALA A 54 10.51 1.80 -20.16
C ALA A 54 9.21 2.22 -19.46
N ASP A 55 8.66 1.39 -18.57
CA ASP A 55 7.46 1.72 -17.81
C ASP A 55 7.76 2.86 -16.83
N HIS A 56 6.93 3.91 -16.89
CA HIS A 56 6.99 5.05 -15.99
C HIS A 56 6.75 4.67 -14.53
N ALA A 57 5.94 3.64 -14.27
CA ALA A 57 5.72 3.14 -12.92
C ALA A 57 7.02 2.68 -12.25
N HIS A 58 7.98 2.16 -13.02
CA HIS A 58 9.22 1.60 -12.50
C HIS A 58 10.34 2.64 -12.32
N GLN A 59 10.10 3.91 -12.68
CA GLN A 59 11.11 4.97 -12.61
C GLN A 59 11.12 5.74 -11.29
N ASP A 60 10.18 5.46 -10.39
CA ASP A 60 10.02 6.14 -9.09
C ASP A 60 9.72 5.10 -8.00
N PRO A 61 10.75 4.44 -7.44
CA PRO A 61 10.57 3.36 -6.47
C PRO A 61 9.89 3.83 -5.17
N ASP A 62 10.22 5.03 -4.70
CA ASP A 62 9.61 5.60 -3.49
C ASP A 62 8.10 5.84 -3.69
N HIS A 63 7.70 6.36 -4.86
CA HIS A 63 6.29 6.51 -5.17
C HIS A 63 5.56 5.16 -5.27
N ARG A 64 6.21 4.11 -5.80
CA ARG A 64 5.64 2.75 -5.83
C ARG A 64 5.44 2.18 -4.43
N ILE A 65 6.41 2.36 -3.53
CA ILE A 65 6.26 1.98 -2.12
C ILE A 65 5.07 2.74 -1.50
N GLY A 66 4.95 4.03 -1.78
CA GLY A 66 3.81 4.84 -1.36
C GLY A 66 2.46 4.32 -1.87
N ALA A 67 2.39 3.88 -3.13
CA ALA A 67 1.19 3.32 -3.74
C ALA A 67 0.81 1.96 -3.11
N LEU A 68 1.78 1.09 -2.86
CA LEU A 68 1.57 -0.17 -2.16
C LEU A 68 1.02 0.05 -0.73
N ILE A 69 1.63 0.97 0.02
CA ILE A 69 1.15 1.33 1.36
C ILE A 69 -0.27 1.89 1.29
N ALA A 70 -0.59 2.70 0.28
CA ALA A 70 -1.91 3.26 0.12
C ALA A 70 -2.98 2.16 -0.04
N ASP A 71 -2.73 1.14 -0.87
CA ASP A 71 -3.65 0.03 -1.06
C ASP A 71 -3.84 -0.80 0.23
N ILE A 72 -2.78 -1.03 0.99
CA ILE A 72 -2.86 -1.72 2.29
C ILE A 72 -3.70 -0.90 3.29
N LEU A 73 -3.52 0.41 3.34
CA LEU A 73 -4.31 1.28 4.22
C LEU A 73 -5.78 1.36 3.81
N ILE A 74 -6.06 1.33 2.50
CA ILE A 74 -7.44 1.28 2.01
C ILE A 74 -8.11 -0.04 2.41
N LEU A 75 -7.41 -1.18 2.25
CA LEU A 75 -7.89 -2.47 2.73
C LEU A 75 -8.18 -2.44 4.23
N ALA A 76 -7.28 -1.85 5.01
CA ALA A 76 -7.46 -1.72 6.45
C ALA A 76 -8.69 -0.88 6.83
N GLU A 77 -8.94 0.23 6.13
CA GLU A 77 -10.16 1.03 6.30
C GLU A 77 -11.41 0.22 5.97
N GLU A 78 -11.41 -0.53 4.86
CA GLU A 78 -12.53 -1.40 4.45
C GLU A 78 -12.85 -2.47 5.49
N ARG A 79 -11.82 -2.95 6.21
CA ARG A 79 -11.93 -3.90 7.32
C ARG A 79 -12.23 -3.24 8.67
N ASN A 80 -12.29 -1.91 8.73
CA ASN A 80 -12.41 -1.12 9.97
C ASN A 80 -11.34 -1.53 11.01
N ALA A 81 -10.12 -1.74 10.55
CA ALA A 81 -9.00 -2.18 11.38
C ALA A 81 -8.32 -1.01 12.09
N ASP A 82 -8.04 -1.17 13.37
CA ASP A 82 -7.21 -0.25 14.16
C ASP A 82 -5.72 -0.56 13.93
N ILE A 83 -5.18 -0.02 12.84
CA ILE A 83 -3.81 -0.29 12.40
C ILE A 83 -2.77 0.23 13.39
N GLU A 84 -3.05 1.33 14.11
CA GLU A 84 -2.08 1.84 15.09
C GLU A 84 -1.89 0.82 16.22
N SER A 85 -2.99 0.29 16.77
CA SER A 85 -2.95 -0.79 17.77
C SER A 85 -2.33 -2.08 17.23
N GLU A 86 -2.63 -2.48 15.98
CA GLU A 86 -2.03 -3.68 15.39
C GLU A 86 -0.52 -3.52 15.15
N LEU A 87 -0.06 -2.34 14.73
CA LEU A 87 1.37 -2.05 14.57
C LEU A 87 2.12 -2.08 15.90
N GLU A 88 1.52 -1.62 17.00
CA GLU A 88 2.11 -1.76 18.33
C GLU A 88 2.34 -3.23 18.70
N LYS A 89 1.37 -4.12 18.39
CA LYS A 89 1.51 -5.57 18.63
C LYS A 89 2.63 -6.18 17.78
N VAL A 90 2.71 -5.78 16.51
CA VAL A 90 3.76 -6.24 15.58
C VAL A 90 5.14 -5.75 16.04
N LEU A 91 5.25 -4.48 16.45
CA LEU A 91 6.48 -3.92 17.01
C LEU A 91 6.90 -4.67 18.27
N ALA A 92 5.98 -4.87 19.20
CA ALA A 92 6.24 -5.62 20.42
C ALA A 92 6.68 -7.07 20.12
N TRP A 93 6.21 -7.68 19.03
CA TRP A 93 6.70 -8.98 18.58
C TRP A 93 8.14 -8.94 18.10
N PHE A 94 8.53 -7.95 17.27
CA PHE A 94 9.92 -7.77 16.83
C PHE A 94 10.89 -7.46 17.98
N GLU A 95 10.42 -6.74 19.01
CA GLU A 95 11.24 -6.33 20.15
C GLU A 95 11.42 -7.43 21.20
N LYS A 96 10.59 -8.47 21.18
CA LYS A 96 10.79 -9.65 22.02
C LYS A 96 12.12 -10.30 21.64
N ARG A 97 13.09 -10.19 22.53
CA ARG A 97 14.28 -11.03 22.53
C ARG A 97 13.88 -12.36 23.16
N ASP A 98 13.78 -13.40 22.33
CA ASP A 98 13.89 -14.77 22.82
C ASP A 98 15.26 -14.97 23.53
#